data_AF-A0A8C8DQ05-F1
#
_entry.id   AF-A0A8C8DQ05-F1
#
_cell.length_a   1.000
_cell.length_b   1.000
_cell.length_c   1.000
_cell.angle_alpha   90.00
_cell.angle_beta   90.00
_cell.angle_gamma   90.00
#
_symmetry.space_group_name_H-M   'P 1'
#
loop_
_entity.id
_entity.type
_entity.pdbx_description
1 polymer ?
#
loop_
_entity_poly.entity_id
_entity_poly.type
_entity_poly.pdbx_seq_one_letter_code
_entity_poly.pdbx_strand_id
1 'polypeptide(L)'
;MSCRRSAVINVSTLLSSIEKCPETFAMAPMYPYRISKAALNMLTCCQAENFRADDILVAAMHPGWVRTNMGGEEVRRMVVCLTVRSSQFKSHLGCFLMHVWASTVQKHASLVT
;
A
#
# COMPACT_ATOMS: atom_id res chain seq x y z
N MET A 1 23.26 -15.02 8.39
CA MET A 1 22.13 -14.33 7.72
C MET A 1 22.53 -12.88 7.48
N SER A 2 23.09 -12.56 6.31
CA SER A 2 23.55 -11.20 6.00
C SER A 2 22.37 -10.38 5.45
N CYS A 3 21.62 -9.69 6.30
CA CYS A 3 20.64 -8.70 5.85
C CYS A 3 21.40 -7.46 5.34
N ARG A 4 21.84 -7.49 4.07
CA ARG A 4 22.67 -6.41 3.47
C ARG A 4 21.91 -5.09 3.24
N ARG A 5 20.60 -5.05 3.51
CA ARG A 5 19.74 -3.87 3.29
C ARG A 5 18.65 -3.77 4.35
N SER A 6 18.32 -2.54 4.73
CA SER A 6 17.29 -2.19 5.70
C SER A 6 15.99 -1.79 5.00
N ALA A 7 14.85 -2.08 5.60
CA ALA A 7 13.55 -1.70 5.06
C ALA A 7 12.53 -1.35 6.15
N VAL A 8 11.66 -0.39 5.85
CA VAL A 8 10.49 0.00 6.64
C VAL A 8 9.24 -0.35 5.84
N ILE A 9 8.41 -1.22 6.39
CA ILE A 9 7.15 -1.64 5.78
C ILE A 9 5.98 -1.18 6.63
N ASN A 10 5.24 -0.21 6.12
CA ASN A 10 4.04 0.33 6.75
C ASN A 10 2.81 -0.48 6.31
N VAL A 11 2.05 -1.03 7.26
CA VAL A 11 0.83 -1.77 6.96
C VAL A 11 -0.34 -0.78 6.80
N SER A 12 -0.77 -0.57 5.57
CA SER A 12 -1.86 0.32 5.16
C SER A 12 -3.12 -0.46 4.73
N THR A 13 -4.07 0.21 4.10
CA THR A 13 -5.34 -0.36 3.63
C THR A 13 -5.81 0.29 2.32
N LEU A 14 -6.51 -0.45 1.47
CA LEU A 14 -7.20 0.12 0.29
C LEU A 14 -8.14 1.27 0.64
N LEU A 15 -8.76 1.24 1.84
CA LEU A 15 -9.69 2.28 2.31
C LEU A 15 -9.02 3.65 2.53
N SER A 16 -7.69 3.71 2.52
CA SER A 16 -6.91 4.94 2.67
C SER A 16 -6.70 5.69 1.36
N SER A 17 -7.09 5.11 0.22
CA SER A 17 -7.06 5.80 -1.06
C SER A 17 -8.15 6.87 -1.08
N ILE A 18 -7.72 8.13 -1.16
CA ILE A 18 -8.62 9.29 -1.31
C ILE A 18 -9.36 9.20 -2.65
N GLU A 19 -8.69 8.75 -3.70
CA GLU A 19 -9.27 8.53 -5.03
C GLU A 19 -10.40 7.50 -5.00
N LYS A 20 -10.21 6.37 -4.31
CA LYS A 20 -11.23 5.31 -4.19
C LYS A 20 -12.22 5.54 -3.05
N CYS A 21 -12.18 6.70 -2.40
CA CYS A 21 -13.10 6.99 -1.29
C CYS A 21 -14.57 6.90 -1.73
N PRO A 22 -15.01 7.50 -2.86
CA PRO A 22 -16.41 7.43 -3.28
C PRO A 22 -16.92 5.99 -3.50
N GLU A 23 -16.07 5.11 -4.04
CA GLU A 23 -16.40 3.70 -4.30
C GLU A 23 -16.46 2.85 -3.02
N THR A 24 -15.59 3.15 -2.05
CA THR A 24 -15.39 2.30 -0.87
C THR A 24 -16.09 2.81 0.38
N PHE A 25 -16.55 4.07 0.42
CA PHE A 25 -17.06 4.71 1.63
C PHE A 25 -18.28 4.01 2.19
N ALA A 26 -19.25 3.67 1.33
CA ALA A 26 -20.49 3.01 1.74
C ALA A 26 -20.25 1.66 2.45
N MET A 27 -19.21 0.92 2.06
CA MET A 27 -18.88 -0.36 2.67
C MET A 27 -18.15 -0.23 4.02
N ALA A 28 -17.51 0.91 4.27
CA ALA A 28 -16.67 1.10 5.46
C ALA A 28 -16.54 2.59 5.82
N PRO A 29 -17.58 3.23 6.40
CA PRO A 29 -17.58 4.65 6.75
C PRO A 29 -16.77 4.94 8.03
N MET A 30 -15.56 4.39 8.13
CA MET A 30 -14.68 4.48 9.29
C MET A 30 -13.74 5.69 9.19
N TYR A 31 -14.24 6.88 9.49
CA TYR A 31 -13.48 8.14 9.43
C TYR A 31 -12.08 8.07 10.08
N PRO A 32 -11.92 7.71 11.37
CA PRO A 32 -10.60 7.73 12.02
C PRO A 32 -9.63 6.70 11.43
N TYR A 33 -10.14 5.53 11.01
CA TYR A 33 -9.32 4.49 10.40
C TYR A 33 -8.82 4.92 9.00
N ARG A 34 -9.69 5.54 8.20
CA ARG A 34 -9.31 6.05 6.87
C ARG A 34 -8.29 7.16 6.97
N ILE A 35 -8.54 8.15 7.83
CA ILE A 35 -7.66 9.31 8.02
C ILE A 35 -6.28 8.85 8.51
N SER A 36 -6.21 7.99 9.53
CA SER A 36 -4.93 7.51 10.06
C SER A 36 -4.12 6.73 9.03
N LYS A 37 -4.76 5.89 8.20
CA LYS A 37 -4.06 5.15 7.14
C LYS A 37 -3.70 6.02 5.93
N ALA A 38 -4.47 7.06 5.62
CA ALA A 38 -4.11 8.05 4.61
C ALA A 38 -2.89 8.88 5.06
N ALA A 39 -2.87 9.31 6.32
CA ALA A 39 -1.71 9.95 6.93
C ALA A 39 -0.48 9.04 6.93
N LEU A 40 -0.66 7.73 7.20
CA LEU A 40 0.42 6.73 7.10
C LEU A 40 0.98 6.61 5.67
N ASN A 41 0.14 6.71 4.64
CA ASN A 41 0.62 6.72 3.26
C ASN A 41 1.48 7.95 2.96
N MET A 42 1.05 9.13 3.42
CA MET A 42 1.87 10.35 3.28
C MET A 42 3.19 10.23 4.06
N LEU A 43 3.15 9.73 5.30
CA LEU A 43 4.34 9.46 6.10
C LEU A 43 5.30 8.52 5.38
N THR A 44 4.78 7.49 4.70
CA THR A 44 5.59 6.55 3.91
C THR A 44 6.34 7.28 2.79
N CYS A 45 5.68 8.21 2.08
CA CYS A 45 6.33 9.03 1.06
C CYS A 45 7.43 9.91 1.67
N CYS A 46 7.15 10.60 2.77
CA CYS A 46 8.14 11.44 3.46
C CYS A 46 9.35 10.61 3.96
N GLN A 47 9.11 9.43 4.53
CA GLN A 47 10.17 8.52 4.98
C GLN A 47 11.01 8.00 3.82
N ALA A 48 10.37 7.68 2.68
CA ALA A 48 11.08 7.23 1.48
C ALA A 48 12.06 8.29 0.95
N GLU A 49 11.65 9.57 0.97
CA GLU A 49 12.53 10.68 0.59
C GLU A 49 13.63 10.91 1.63
N ASN A 50 13.30 10.90 2.93
CA ASN A 50 14.25 11.13 4.00
C ASN A 50 15.35 10.07 4.05
N PHE A 51 15.01 8.79 3.88
CA PHE A 51 15.97 7.68 3.95
C PHE A 51 16.58 7.29 2.61
N ARG A 52 16.34 8.09 1.56
CA ARG A 52 16.86 7.82 0.21
C ARG A 52 18.40 7.78 0.18
N ALA A 53 19.07 8.59 0.99
CA ALA A 53 20.53 8.64 1.06
C ALA A 53 21.14 7.41 1.75
N ASP A 54 20.36 6.75 2.62
CA ASP A 54 20.80 5.63 3.45
C ASP A 54 20.54 4.25 2.79
N ASP A 55 20.08 4.22 1.53
CA ASP A 55 19.65 3.00 0.81
C ASP A 55 18.61 2.15 1.59
N ILE A 56 17.72 2.82 2.35
CA ILE A 56 16.65 2.17 3.10
C ILE A 56 15.38 2.14 2.24
N LEU A 57 14.83 0.94 2.01
CA LEU A 57 13.55 0.79 1.33
C LEU A 57 12.41 1.19 2.26
N VAL A 58 11.53 2.09 1.82
CA VAL A 58 10.28 2.39 2.54
C VAL A 58 9.10 2.11 1.63
N ALA A 59 8.13 1.34 2.12
CA ALA A 59 6.93 1.00 1.36
C ALA A 59 5.70 0.89 2.28
N ALA A 60 4.52 1.21 1.74
CA ALA A 60 3.25 0.93 2.36
C ALA A 60 2.59 -0.25 1.65
N MET A 61 2.08 -1.23 2.40
CA MET A 61 1.38 -2.40 1.87
C MET A 61 -0.01 -2.55 2.44
N HIS A 62 -0.97 -2.91 1.59
CA HIS A 62 -2.26 -3.39 2.06
C HIS A 62 -2.19 -4.92 2.24
N PRO A 63 -2.53 -5.47 3.41
CA PRO A 63 -2.51 -6.92 3.60
C PRO A 63 -3.74 -7.60 3.00
N GLY A 64 -4.63 -6.85 2.36
CA GLY A 64 -5.98 -7.30 2.01
C GLY A 64 -6.89 -7.42 3.24
N TRP A 65 -7.99 -8.16 3.11
CA TRP A 65 -8.89 -8.47 4.21
C TRP A 65 -8.46 -9.81 4.83
N VAL A 66 -7.92 -9.74 6.05
CA VAL A 66 -7.33 -10.90 6.75
C VAL A 66 -8.19 -11.28 7.94
N ARG A 67 -8.42 -12.59 8.11
CA ARG A 67 -9.10 -13.16 9.28
C ARG A 67 -8.28 -12.91 10.55
N THR A 68 -8.70 -11.93 11.32
CA THR A 68 -8.10 -11.44 12.57
C THR A 68 -9.21 -10.78 13.40
N ASN A 69 -8.95 -10.43 14.66
CA ASN A 69 -9.91 -9.68 15.48
C ASN A 69 -10.37 -8.36 14.82
N MET A 70 -9.50 -7.70 14.04
CA MET A 70 -9.84 -6.48 13.31
C MET A 70 -10.60 -6.75 12.00
N GLY A 71 -10.33 -7.89 11.35
CA GLY A 71 -10.98 -8.28 10.10
C GLY A 71 -12.32 -9.01 10.29
N GLY A 72 -12.58 -9.56 11.46
CA GLY A 72 -13.73 -10.44 11.71
C GLY A 72 -13.47 -11.89 11.27
N GLU A 73 -14.34 -12.79 11.72
CA GLU A 73 -14.19 -14.24 11.46
C GLU A 73 -14.72 -14.67 10.08
N GLU A 74 -15.64 -13.88 9.51
CA GLU A 74 -16.37 -14.16 8.25
C GLU A 74 -15.56 -13.90 6.96
N VAL A 75 -14.24 -13.70 7.08
CA VAL A 75 -13.40 -13.26 5.96
C VAL A 75 -12.85 -14.44 5.15
N ARG A 76 -13.25 -14.55 3.88
CA ARG A 76 -12.52 -15.35 2.88
C ARG A 76 -11.32 -14.54 2.39
N ARG A 77 -10.11 -15.02 2.70
CA ARG A 77 -8.82 -14.34 2.46
C ARG A 77 -8.78 -13.60 1.12
N MET A 78 -8.53 -12.30 1.17
CA MET A 78 -8.05 -11.51 0.03
C MET A 78 -6.77 -10.82 0.51
N VAL A 79 -5.66 -10.91 -0.22
CA VAL A 79 -4.39 -10.22 0.08
C VAL A 79 -4.00 -9.39 -1.13
N VAL A 80 -3.84 -8.07 -0.98
CA VAL A 80 -3.59 -7.14 -2.10
C VAL A 80 -2.41 -6.23 -1.76
N CYS A 81 -1.19 -6.65 -2.10
CA CYS A 81 0.04 -5.91 -1.79
C CYS A 81 0.27 -4.73 -2.74
N LEU A 82 -0.24 -3.54 -2.42
CA LEU A 82 0.28 -2.30 -3.01
C LEU A 82 1.72 -2.10 -2.52
N THR A 83 2.67 -1.77 -3.39
CA THR A 83 4.05 -1.41 -2.99
C THR A 83 4.41 -0.10 -3.67
N VAL A 84 4.70 0.93 -2.88
CA VAL A 84 5.37 2.13 -3.40
C VAL A 84 6.88 1.87 -3.32
N ARG A 85 7.54 1.66 -4.46
CA ARG A 85 9.01 1.61 -4.54
C ARG A 85 9.54 2.98 -4.95
N SER A 86 10.43 3.55 -4.14
CA SER A 86 11.15 4.79 -4.46
C SER A 86 11.97 4.69 -5.76
N SER A 87 12.44 3.49 -6.13
CA SER A 87 13.28 3.27 -7.32
C SER A 87 12.56 3.47 -8.66
N GLN A 88 11.23 3.57 -8.68
CA GLN A 88 10.44 3.76 -9.91
C GLN A 88 10.15 5.24 -10.22
N PHE A 89 10.64 6.18 -9.39
CA PHE A 89 10.43 7.62 -9.58
C PHE A 89 11.32 8.26 -10.66
N LYS A 90 12.17 7.48 -11.34
CA LYS A 90 13.17 8.01 -12.29
C LYS A 90 12.65 8.35 -13.70
N SER A 91 11.36 8.27 -14.02
CA SER A 91 10.93 8.61 -15.40
C SER A 91 9.62 9.34 -15.62
N HIS A 92 8.82 9.71 -14.62
CA HIS A 92 7.64 10.53 -14.89
C HIS A 92 7.49 11.68 -13.91
N LEU A 93 7.55 12.88 -14.49
CA LEU A 93 7.22 14.18 -13.91
C LEU A 93 6.01 14.09 -12.98
N GLY A 94 6.10 14.83 -11.88
CA GLY A 94 5.11 14.85 -10.82
C GLY A 94 3.69 15.11 -11.32
N CYS A 95 2.85 14.10 -11.21
CA CYS A 95 1.45 14.21 -10.86
C CYS A 95 0.96 12.83 -10.40
N PHE A 96 0.39 12.80 -9.20
CA PHE A 96 -0.62 11.85 -8.72
C PHE A 96 -0.94 10.66 -9.64
N LEU A 97 -0.37 9.48 -9.39
CA LEU A 97 -0.86 8.24 -9.99
C LEU A 97 -0.87 7.12 -8.96
N MET A 98 -1.98 7.02 -8.24
CA MET A 98 -2.51 5.79 -7.64
C MET A 98 -3.05 4.82 -8.73
N HIS A 99 -2.45 4.82 -9.93
CA HIS A 99 -3.00 4.16 -11.11
C HIS A 99 -1.95 3.43 -11.94
N VAL A 100 -1.14 2.53 -11.33
CA VAL A 100 -0.26 1.63 -12.12
C VAL A 100 -0.26 0.17 -11.64
N TRP A 101 -0.95 -0.22 -10.55
CA TRP A 101 -0.82 -1.60 -10.06
C TRP A 101 -1.92 -2.59 -10.50
N ALA A 102 -3.10 -2.11 -10.92
CA ALA A 102 -4.19 -3.02 -11.30
C ALA A 102 -3.86 -3.89 -12.54
N SER A 103 -3.05 -3.37 -13.48
CA SER A 103 -2.75 -4.07 -14.74
C SER A 103 -1.56 -5.04 -14.65
N THR A 104 -0.62 -4.85 -13.72
CA THR A 104 0.56 -5.73 -13.59
C THR A 104 0.28 -6.97 -12.77
N VAL A 105 -0.65 -6.91 -11.81
CA VAL A 105 -1.04 -8.06 -10.98
C VAL A 105 -1.91 -9.05 -11.72
N GLN A 106 -2.83 -8.54 -12.56
CA GLN A 106 -3.66 -9.38 -13.42
C GLN A 106 -2.81 -10.25 -14.37
N LYS A 107 -1.63 -9.77 -14.78
CA LYS A 107 -0.71 -10.50 -15.67
C LYS A 107 0.20 -11.51 -14.96
N HIS A 108 0.40 -11.37 -13.65
CA HIS A 108 1.21 -12.33 -12.87
C HIS A 108 0.36 -13.35 -12.10
N ALA A 109 -0.91 -13.05 -11.81
CA ALA A 109 -1.85 -14.01 -11.22
C ALA A 109 -2.24 -15.14 -12.18
N SER A 110 -2.10 -14.95 -13.49
CA SER A 110 -2.36 -15.96 -14.54
C SER A 110 -1.15 -16.86 -14.84
N LEU A 111 -0.05 -16.74 -14.09
CA LEU A 111 1.15 -17.59 -14.23
C LEU A 111 1.34 -18.53 -13.02
N VAL A 112 0.38 -18.62 -12.10
CA VAL A 112 0.40 -19.54 -10.94
C VAL A 112 -0.94 -20.30 -10.80
N THR A 113 -1.52 -20.69 -11.92
CA THR A 113 -2.53 -21.76 -12.05
C THR A 113 -2.10 -22.67 -13.19
#